data_AF-A0A1B8P1K7-F1
#
_entry.id   AF-A0A1B8P1K7-F1
#
_cell.length_a   1.000
_cell.length_b   1.000
_cell.length_c   1.000
_cell.angle_alpha   90.00
_cell.angle_beta   90.00
_cell.angle_gamma   90.00
#
_symmetry.space_group_name_H-M   'P 1'
#
loop_
_entity.id
_entity.type
_entity.pdbx_description
1 polymer ?
#
loop_
_entity_poly.entity_id
_entity_poly.type
_entity_poly.pdbx_seq_one_letter_code
_entity_poly.pdbx_strand_id
1 'polypeptide(L)' 'MAADENLLDYGLDSLQVMNLVAELKTLGVTLSFEELTRTPTLEAWWTLIEQKRLAA' A
#
# COMPACT_ATOMS: atom_id res chain seq x y z
N MET A 1 -3.77 -3.67 -17.03
CA MET A 1 -4.98 -4.33 -16.49
C MET A 1 -4.71 -5.04 -15.16
N ALA A 2 -3.53 -4.91 -14.53
CA ALA A 2 -3.15 -5.65 -13.31
C ALA A 2 -3.24 -4.82 -11.99
N ALA A 3 -3.80 -3.61 -12.02
CA ALA A 3 -3.85 -2.75 -10.84
C ALA A 3 -5.01 -3.08 -9.88
N ASP A 4 -6.02 -3.79 -10.38
CA ASP A 4 -7.23 -4.20 -9.64
C ASP A 4 -7.15 -5.64 -9.12
N GLU A 5 -6.10 -6.38 -9.49
CA GLU A 5 -5.95 -7.75 -9.03
C GLU A 5 -5.47 -7.79 -7.57
N ASN A 6 -6.06 -8.67 -6.77
CA ASN A 6 -5.68 -8.86 -5.38
C ASN A 6 -4.23 -9.35 -5.33
N LEU A 7 -3.34 -8.49 -4.84
CA LEU A 7 -1.91 -8.78 -4.81
C LEU A 7 -1.58 -9.97 -3.90
N LEU A 8 -2.44 -10.23 -2.90
CA LEU A 8 -2.37 -11.43 -2.07
C LEU A 8 -2.48 -12.73 -2.89
N ASP A 9 -3.28 -12.72 -3.96
CA ASP A 9 -3.43 -13.86 -4.89
C ASP A 9 -2.17 -14.05 -5.75
N TYR A 10 -1.46 -12.95 -6.01
CA TYR A 10 -0.18 -12.91 -6.72
C TYR A 10 1.06 -13.23 -5.84
N GLY A 11 0.86 -13.59 -4.57
CA GLY A 11 1.94 -13.93 -3.65
C GLY A 11 2.54 -12.74 -2.92
N LEU A 12 1.79 -11.65 -2.75
CA LEU A 12 2.23 -10.53 -1.93
C LEU A 12 2.12 -10.89 -0.45
N ASP A 13 3.20 -11.45 0.09
CA ASP A 13 3.29 -11.84 1.50
C ASP A 13 3.28 -10.64 2.46
N SER A 14 2.87 -10.87 3.70
CA SER A 14 2.85 -9.85 4.77
C SER A 14 4.18 -9.10 4.94
N LEU A 15 5.32 -9.74 4.62
CA LEU A 15 6.63 -9.09 4.63
C LEU A 15 6.77 -7.97 3.59
N GLN A 16 6.22 -8.16 2.39
CA GLN A 16 6.23 -7.15 1.33
C GLN A 16 5.39 -5.94 1.76
N VAL A 17 4.21 -6.17 2.33
CA VAL A 17 3.36 -5.09 2.86
C VAL A 17 4.05 -4.36 4.03
N MET A 18 4.67 -5.10 4.96
CA MET A 18 5.40 -4.51 6.09
C MET A 18 6.58 -3.66 5.63
N ASN A 19 7.34 -4.12 4.63
CA ASN A 19 8.42 -3.32 4.03
C ASN A 19 7.88 -2.05 3.36
N LEU A 20 6.79 -2.17 2.59
CA LEU A 20 6.17 -1.04 1.93
C LEU A 20 5.70 0.01 2.96
N VAL A 21 5.02 -0.41 4.03
CA VAL A 21 4.60 0.47 5.14
C VAL A 21 5.80 1.15 5.79
N ALA A 22 6.89 0.41 6.01
CA ALA A 22 8.10 0.95 6.60
C ALA A 22 8.75 2.01 5.71
N GLU A 23 8.88 1.76 4.40
CA GLU A 23 9.39 2.73 3.42
C GLU A 23 8.50 3.96 3.31
N LEU A 24 7.19 3.80 3.25
CA LEU A 24 6.27 4.93 3.18
C LEU A 24 6.40 5.81 4.41
N LYS A 25 6.55 5.20 5.59
CA LYS A 25 6.78 5.93 6.84
C LYS A 25 8.07 6.74 6.81
N THR A 26 9.16 6.24 6.21
CA THR A 26 10.41 7.02 6.07
C THR A 26 10.27 8.17 5.07
N LEU A 27 9.39 8.03 4.07
CA LEU A 27 9.03 9.07 3.12
C LEU A 27 8.04 10.12 3.70
N GLY A 28 7.66 10.02 4.98
CA GLY A 28 6.69 10.90 5.64
C GLY A 28 5.22 10.50 5.40
N VAL A 29 4.98 9.40 4.71
CA VAL A 29 3.65 8.86 4.42
C VAL A 29 3.29 7.82 5.47
N THR A 30 2.44 8.20 6.43
CA THR A 30 1.98 7.26 7.46
C THR A 30 0.80 6.44 6.94
N LEU A 31 1.10 5.21 6.54
CA LEU A 31 0.12 4.18 6.16
C LEU A 31 0.25 2.98 7.11
N SER A 32 -0.82 2.22 7.28
CA SER A 32 -0.85 1.03 8.13
C SER A 32 -1.11 -0.21 7.30
N PHE A 33 -0.57 -1.35 7.74
CA PHE A 33 -0.85 -2.65 7.12
C PHE A 33 -2.35 -2.90 6.99
N GLU A 34 -3.11 -2.58 8.03
CA GLU A 34 -4.58 -2.73 8.02
C GLU A 34 -5.26 -1.90 6.93
N GLU A 35 -4.75 -0.70 6.59
CA GLU A 35 -5.30 0.10 5.49
C GLU A 35 -5.00 -0.53 4.12
N LEU A 36 -3.82 -1.13 3.98
CA LEU A 36 -3.39 -1.81 2.76
C LEU A 36 -4.09 -3.16 2.57
N THR A 37 -4.33 -3.91 3.64
CA THR A 37 -5.05 -5.19 3.56
C THR A 37 -6.55 -5.05 3.45
N ARG A 38 -7.11 -3.89 3.80
CA ARG A 38 -8.54 -3.59 3.61
C ARG A 38 -8.93 -3.60 2.13
N THR A 39 -8.01 -3.14 1.28
CA THR A 39 -8.13 -3.15 -0.19
C THR A 39 -6.78 -3.55 -0.78
N PRO A 40 -6.51 -4.87 -0.94
CA PRO A 40 -5.22 -5.41 -1.40
C PRO A 40 -4.96 -5.19 -2.90
N THR A 41 -5.38 -4.06 -3.43
CA THR A 41 -5.27 -3.68 -4.84
C THR A 41 -4.21 -2.60 -4.99
N LEU A 42 -3.42 -2.69 -6.06
CA LEU A 42 -2.34 -1.74 -6.33
C LEU A 42 -2.86 -0.31 -6.50
N GLU A 43 -4.06 -0.15 -7.10
CA GLU A 43 -4.71 1.14 -7.30
C GLU A 43 -5.11 1.83 -5.98
N ALA A 44 -5.69 1.09 -5.03
CA ALA A 44 -6.03 1.63 -3.72
C ALA A 44 -4.78 2.08 -2.95
N TRP A 45 -3.69 1.31 -3.02
CA TRP A 45 -2.44 1.65 -2.35
C TRP A 45 -1.83 2.90 -2.94
N TRP A 46 -1.78 2.99 -4.27
CA TRP A 46 -1.29 4.18 -4.97
C TRP A 46 -2.10 5.42 -4.61
N THR A 47 -3.43 5.31 -4.60
CA THR A 47 -4.34 6.38 -4.18
C THR A 47 -4.06 6.84 -2.75
N LEU A 48 -3.92 5.90 -1.81
CA LEU A 48 -3.60 6.22 -0.41
C LEU A 48 -2.26 6.96 -0.27
N ILE A 49 -1.24 6.52 -1.02
CA ILE A 49 0.09 7.14 -1.00
C ILE A 49 0.03 8.56 -1.59
N GLU A 50 -0.65 8.75 -2.71
CA GLU A 50 -0.83 10.07 -3.33
C GLU A 50 -1.58 11.04 -2.42
N GLN A 51 -2.68 10.60 -1.81
CA GLN A 51 -3.47 11.41 -0.87
C GLN A 51 -2.61 11.89 0.30
N LYS A 52 -1.76 11.01 0.86
CA LYS A 52 -0.87 11.36 1.97
C LYS A 52 0.29 12.25 1.53
N ARG A 53 0.82 12.07 0.31
CA ARG A 53 1.84 12.94 -0.27
C ARG A 53 1.33 14.35 -0.58
N LEU A 54 0.11 14.46 -1.09
CA LEU A 54 -0.52 15.76 -1.42
C LEU A 54 -0.90 16.56 -0.16
N ALA A 55 -1.12 15.87 0.96
CA ALA A 55 -1.45 16.49 2.25
C ALA A 55 -0.21 16.92 3.08
N ALA A 56 1.01 16.66 2.59
CA ALA A 56 2.28 17.03 3.22
C ALA A 56 2.90 18.25 2.53
#